data_AF-A0A9E0M3B4-F1
#
_entry.id   AF-A0A9E0M3B4-F1
#
_cell.length_a   1.000
_cell.length_b   1.000
_cell.length_c   1.000
_cell.angle_alpha   90.00
_cell.angle_beta   90.00
_cell.angle_gamma   90.00
#
_symmetry.space_group_name_H-M   'P 1'
#
loop_
_entity.id
_entity.type
_entity.pdbx_description
1 polymer ?
#
loop_
_entity_poly.entity_id
_entity_poly.type
_entity_poly.pdbx_seq_one_letter_code
_entity_poly.pdbx_strand_id
1 'polypeptide(L)'
;MNDDPLWKMRHALAGVALALLLSVLAAAVAGRLLGDLLGDSYGLRVSIYGALLLYVVVGAGVLFAKVARHETRPLTGARLLRWFASLWLWPLLLAASAGGRRS
;
A
#
# COMPACT_ATOMS: atom_id res chain seq x y z
N MET A 1 -27.15 -18.50 0.25
CA MET A 1 -26.16 -17.39 0.32
C MET A 1 -25.44 -17.37 1.69
N ASN A 2 -25.18 -18.56 2.25
CA ASN A 2 -24.53 -18.73 3.55
C ASN A 2 -23.01 -18.84 3.32
N ASP A 3 -22.24 -18.05 4.08
CA ASP A 3 -20.78 -18.15 4.27
C ASP A 3 -19.86 -17.97 3.05
N ASP A 4 -20.06 -16.91 2.26
CA ASP A 4 -19.06 -16.52 1.26
C ASP A 4 -17.87 -15.81 1.94
N PRO A 5 -16.66 -16.41 2.01
CA PRO A 5 -15.52 -15.87 2.77
C PRO A 5 -15.09 -14.49 2.25
N LEU A 6 -15.28 -14.21 0.97
CA LEU A 6 -14.98 -12.91 0.35
C LEU A 6 -15.88 -11.79 0.89
N TRP A 7 -17.14 -12.10 1.18
CA TRP A 7 -18.10 -11.10 1.67
C TRP A 7 -17.78 -10.62 3.09
N LYS A 8 -17.22 -11.50 3.93
CA LYS A 8 -16.71 -11.15 5.28
C LYS A 8 -15.51 -10.20 5.19
N MET A 9 -14.74 -10.26 4.10
CA MET A 9 -13.54 -9.47 3.87
C MET A 9 -13.77 -8.23 3.00
N ARG A 10 -15.00 -7.92 2.61
CA ARG A 10 -15.32 -6.80 1.70
C ARG A 10 -14.76 -5.46 2.17
N HIS A 11 -14.78 -5.21 3.48
CA HIS A 11 -14.25 -3.98 4.07
C HIS A 11 -12.71 -3.93 3.99
N ALA A 12 -12.06 -5.08 4.16
CA ALA A 12 -10.63 -5.22 3.94
C ALA A 12 -10.25 -4.99 2.47
N LEU A 13 -10.95 -5.65 1.54
CA LEU A 13 -10.73 -5.46 0.11
C LEU A 13 -10.94 -4.00 -0.30
N ALA A 14 -12.07 -3.40 0.09
CA ALA A 14 -12.41 -2.05 -0.32
C ALA A 14 -11.42 -1.02 0.25
N GLY A 15 -10.97 -1.16 1.50
CA GLY A 15 -9.98 -0.23 2.03
C GLY A 15 -8.59 -0.42 1.42
N VAL A 16 -8.16 -1.66 1.13
CA VAL A 16 -6.87 -1.90 0.47
C VAL A 16 -6.91 -1.37 -0.95
N ALA A 17 -8.01 -1.60 -1.68
CA ALA A 17 -8.21 -1.06 -3.03
C ALA A 17 -8.20 0.47 -3.02
N LEU A 18 -8.90 1.10 -2.06
CA LEU A 18 -8.94 2.56 -1.94
C LEU A 18 -7.59 3.15 -1.55
N ALA A 19 -6.87 2.50 -0.63
CA ALA A 19 -5.51 2.90 -0.25
C ALA A 19 -4.53 2.75 -1.41
N LEU A 20 -4.64 1.66 -2.18
CA LEU A 20 -3.84 1.41 -3.36
C LEU A 20 -4.10 2.47 -4.44
N LEU A 21 -5.36 2.80 -4.71
CA LEU A 21 -5.74 3.84 -5.66
C LEU A 21 -5.13 5.20 -5.27
N LEU A 22 -5.24 5.58 -3.99
CA LEU A 22 -4.61 6.80 -3.48
C LEU A 22 -3.08 6.76 -3.63
N SER A 23 -2.46 5.61 -3.38
CA SER A 23 -1.01 5.43 -3.55
C SER A 23 -0.56 5.50 -5.01
N VAL A 24 -1.37 5.07 -5.98
CA VAL A 24 -1.07 5.23 -7.41
C VAL A 24 -1.02 6.72 -7.77
N LEU A 25 -1.98 7.51 -7.31
CA LEU A 25 -1.99 8.96 -7.52
C LEU A 25 -0.79 9.63 -6.84
N ALA A 26 -0.51 9.25 -5.59
CA ALA A 26 0.66 9.75 -4.88
C ALA A 26 1.98 9.37 -5.58
N ALA A 27 2.11 8.15 -6.11
CA ALA A 27 3.27 7.70 -6.86
C ALA A 27 3.45 8.48 -8.17
N ALA A 28 2.36 8.85 -8.86
CA ALA A 28 2.42 9.68 -10.05
C ALA A 28 2.94 11.09 -9.74
N VAL A 29 2.42 11.73 -8.68
CA VAL A 29 2.89 13.04 -8.22
C VAL A 29 4.35 12.97 -7.78
N ALA A 30 4.72 11.97 -6.97
CA ALA A 30 6.08 11.77 -6.52
C ALA A 30 7.05 11.48 -7.68
N GLY A 31 6.66 10.65 -8.64
CA GLY A 31 7.47 10.34 -9.82
C GLY A 31 7.73 11.57 -10.70
N ARG A 32 6.73 12.43 -10.85
CA ARG A 32 6.91 13.73 -11.52
C ARG A 32 7.89 14.61 -10.76
N LEU A 33 7.66 14.86 -9.46
CA LEU A 33 8.46 15.76 -8.64
C LEU A 33 9.92 15.28 -8.52
N LEU A 34 10.12 13.99 -8.25
CA LEU A 34 11.46 13.41 -8.16
C LEU A 34 12.15 13.41 -9.53
N GLY A 35 11.40 13.17 -10.61
CA GLY A 35 11.92 13.30 -11.96
C GLY A 35 12.37 14.73 -12.26
N ASP A 36 11.54 15.73 -11.97
CA ASP A 36 11.89 17.16 -12.11
C ASP A 36 13.18 17.52 -11.35
N LEU A 37 13.35 16.98 -10.13
CA LEU A 37 14.51 17.27 -9.28
C LEU A 37 15.80 16.55 -9.71
N LEU A 38 15.69 15.32 -10.19
CA LEU A 38 16.84 14.48 -10.53
C LEU A 38 17.28 14.61 -12.00
N GLY A 39 16.40 15.12 -12.87
CA GLY A 39 16.74 15.45 -14.25
C GLY A 39 15.53 15.47 -15.18
N ASP A 40 15.51 16.44 -16.11
CA ASP A 40 14.38 16.68 -17.00
C ASP A 40 14.30 15.71 -18.19
N SER A 41 14.32 14.40 -17.92
CA SER A 41 14.10 13.37 -18.95
C SER A 41 12.82 12.59 -18.70
N TYR A 42 12.08 12.34 -19.77
CA TYR A 42 10.86 11.55 -19.73
C TYR A 42 11.13 10.12 -19.23
N GLY A 43 12.22 9.51 -19.70
CA GLY A 43 12.62 8.16 -19.29
C GLY A 43 12.84 8.05 -17.78
N LEU A 44 13.47 9.05 -17.17
CA LEU A 44 13.66 9.10 -15.72
C LEU A 44 12.32 9.15 -14.97
N ARG A 45 11.42 10.08 -15.35
CA ARG A 45 10.08 10.19 -14.73
C ARG A 45 9.30 8.88 -14.81
N VAL A 46 9.32 8.22 -15.97
CA VAL A 46 8.65 6.92 -16.18
C VAL A 46 9.29 5.83 -15.32
N SER A 47 10.62 5.79 -15.24
CA SER A 47 11.33 4.78 -14.44
C SER A 47 11.05 4.93 -12.94
N ILE A 48 11.04 6.17 -12.42
CA ILE A 48 10.70 6.46 -11.02
C ILE A 48 9.26 6.09 -10.74
N TYR A 49 8.33 6.50 -11.61
CA TYR A 49 6.92 6.13 -11.47
C TYR A 49 6.72 4.61 -11.47
N GLY A 50 7.36 3.88 -12.40
CA GLY A 50 7.30 2.42 -12.46
C GLY A 50 7.86 1.74 -11.21
N ALA A 51 8.99 2.23 -10.69
CA ALA A 51 9.57 1.73 -9.44
C ALA A 51 8.65 1.97 -8.23
N LEU A 52 8.06 3.17 -8.12
CA LEU A 52 7.10 3.49 -7.06
C LEU A 52 5.82 2.67 -7.18
N LEU A 53 5.33 2.45 -8.41
CA LEU A 53 4.15 1.63 -8.65
C LEU A 53 4.39 0.19 -8.20
N LEU A 54 5.52 -0.40 -8.59
CA LEU A 54 5.91 -1.74 -8.15
C LEU A 54 6.04 -1.81 -6.62
N TYR A 55 6.69 -0.82 -6.00
CA TYR A 55 6.86 -0.73 -4.55
C TYR A 55 5.51 -0.74 -3.80
N VAL A 56 4.54 0.06 -4.26
CA VAL A 56 3.21 0.14 -3.65
C VAL A 56 2.43 -1.16 -3.88
N VAL A 57 2.51 -1.77 -5.06
CA VAL A 57 1.85 -3.06 -5.36
C VAL A 57 2.37 -4.17 -4.44
N VAL A 58 3.68 -4.23 -4.24
CA VAL A 58 4.29 -5.17 -3.27
C VAL A 58 3.80 -4.88 -1.85
N GLY A 59 3.80 -3.60 -1.43
CA GLY A 59 3.26 -3.19 -0.15
C GLY A 59 1.79 -3.60 0.05
N ALA A 60 0.97 -3.52 -1.01
CA ALA A 60 -0.42 -3.94 -0.97
C ALA A 60 -0.58 -5.44 -0.79
N GLY A 61 0.23 -6.25 -1.46
CA GLY A 61 0.29 -7.70 -1.24
C GLY A 61 0.66 -8.05 0.21
N VAL A 62 1.67 -7.37 0.78
CA VAL A 62 2.10 -7.56 2.18
C VAL A 62 1.00 -7.17 3.15
N LEU A 63 0.37 -6.01 2.96
CA LEU A 63 -0.70 -5.54 3.82
C LEU A 63 -1.92 -6.47 3.74
N PHE A 64 -2.29 -6.89 2.52
CA PHE A 64 -3.38 -7.83 2.29
C PHE A 64 -3.13 -9.14 3.02
N ALA A 65 -1.93 -9.73 2.92
CA ALA A 65 -1.58 -10.97 3.62
C ALA A 65 -1.70 -10.85 5.15
N LYS A 66 -1.45 -9.66 5.72
CA LYS A 66 -1.59 -9.39 7.16
C LYS A 66 -3.05 -9.15 7.57
N VAL A 67 -3.79 -8.32 6.83
CA VAL A 67 -5.18 -7.95 7.12
C VAL A 67 -6.12 -9.14 6.89
N ALA A 68 -5.82 -9.97 5.88
CA ALA A 68 -6.64 -11.12 5.50
C ALA A 68 -6.89 -12.10 6.64
N ARG A 69 -6.01 -12.11 7.66
CA ARG A 69 -6.11 -13.04 8.78
C ARG A 69 -6.90 -12.49 9.98
N HIS A 70 -7.14 -11.17 10.09
CA HIS A 70 -7.50 -10.56 11.38
C HIS A 70 -8.63 -9.52 11.38
N GLU A 71 -9.15 -9.03 10.24
CA GLU A 71 -9.99 -7.82 10.27
C GLU A 71 -11.33 -7.89 9.52
N THR A 72 -12.43 -8.02 10.29
CA THR A 72 -13.84 -7.84 9.85
C THR A 72 -14.39 -6.45 10.18
N ARG A 73 -13.55 -5.56 10.73
CA ARG A 73 -13.99 -4.27 11.27
C ARG A 73 -14.39 -3.29 10.15
N PRO A 74 -15.38 -2.40 10.40
CA PRO A 74 -15.88 -1.45 9.42
C PRO A 74 -14.80 -0.46 8.96
N LEU A 75 -14.88 -0.03 7.70
CA LEU A 75 -13.98 0.96 7.10
C LEU A 75 -14.20 2.34 7.71
N THR A 76 -13.11 3.00 8.10
CA THR A 76 -13.12 4.39 8.58
C THR A 76 -11.99 5.17 7.90
N GLY A 77 -12.16 6.50 7.75
CA GLY A 77 -11.16 7.35 7.12
C GLY A 77 -9.78 7.29 7.81
N ALA A 78 -9.76 7.22 9.14
CA ALA A 78 -8.53 7.04 9.91
C ALA A 78 -7.83 5.70 9.60
N ARG A 79 -8.60 4.63 9.36
CA ARG A 79 -8.03 3.33 8.97
C ARG A 79 -7.50 3.34 7.55
N LEU A 80 -8.18 4.04 6.63
CA LEU A 80 -7.69 4.25 5.28
C LEU A 80 -6.33 4.97 5.29
N LEU A 81 -6.20 6.06 6.05
CA LEU A 81 -4.93 6.77 6.21
C LEU A 81 -3.84 5.88 6.80
N ARG A 82 -4.17 5.05 7.79
CA ARG A 82 -3.23 4.08 8.36
C ARG A 82 -2.79 3.04 7.33
N TRP A 83 -3.69 2.55 6.49
CA TRP A 83 -3.36 1.59 5.43
C TRP A 83 -2.54 2.24 4.34
N PHE A 84 -2.87 3.46 3.93
CA PHE A 84 -2.03 4.26 3.06
C PHE A 84 -0.62 4.42 3.63
N ALA A 85 -0.47 4.87 4.87
CA ALA A 85 0.84 4.98 5.51
C ALA A 85 1.58 3.62 5.58
N SER A 86 0.85 2.54 5.85
CA SER A 86 1.42 1.18 5.90
C SER A 86 1.91 0.71 4.53
N LEU A 87 1.25 1.10 3.43
CA LEU A 87 1.70 0.82 2.06
C LEU A 87 3.01 1.52 1.72
N TRP A 88 3.32 2.64 2.37
CA TRP A 88 4.59 3.35 2.16
C TRP A 88 5.67 2.92 3.15
N LEU A 89 5.29 2.45 4.34
CA LEU A 89 6.21 2.05 5.42
C LEU A 89 6.40 0.53 5.54
N TRP A 90 5.87 -0.27 4.60
CA TRP A 90 5.90 -1.74 4.69
C TRP A 90 7.30 -2.35 4.95
N PRO A 91 8.42 -1.87 4.38
CA PRO A 91 9.73 -2.47 4.63
C PRO A 91 10.15 -2.27 6.09
N LEU A 92 9.87 -1.09 6.65
CA LEU A 92 10.14 -0.78 8.06
C LEU A 92 9.26 -1.63 8.99
N LEU A 93 7.98 -1.83 8.62
CA LEU A 93 7.08 -2.69 9.38
C LEU A 93 7.53 -4.15 9.34
N LEU A 94 8.11 -4.62 8.23
CA LEU A 94 8.69 -5.95 8.15
C LEU A 94 9.95 -6.05 9.01
N ALA A 95 10.85 -5.07 8.93
CA ALA A 95 12.06 -5.01 9.76
C ALA A 95 11.73 -5.00 11.25
N ALA A 96 10.77 -4.17 11.69
CA ALA A 96 10.31 -4.13 13.08
C ALA A 96 9.72 -5.48 13.53
N SER A 97 8.92 -6.14 12.67
CA SER A 97 8.35 -7.46 12.97
C SER A 97 9.37 -8.61 12.96
N ALA A 98 10.52 -8.41 12.31
CA ALA A 98 11.63 -9.35 12.34
C ALA A 98 12.48 -9.16 13.61
N GLY A 99 12.70 -7.90 14.04
CA GLY A 99 13.42 -7.58 15.26
C GLY A 99 12.71 -8.06 16.53
N GLY A 100 11.40 -7.90 16.63
CA GLY A 100 10.62 -8.33 17.79
C GLY A 100 10.53 -9.84 18.01
N ARG A 101 10.94 -10.68 17.04
CA ARG A 101 11.00 -12.15 17.18
C ARG A 101 12.34 -12.66 17.70
N ARG A 102 13.34 -11.77 17.89
CA ARG A 102 14.69 -12.12 18.32
C ARG A 102 15.05 -11.57 19.71
N SER A 103 14.11 -10.93 20.41
CA SER A 103 14.23 -10.48 21.80
C SER A 103 13.36 -11.34 22.70
#